data_AF-A0A7J3RZQ4-F1
#
_entry.id   AF-A0A7J3RZQ4-F1
#
_cell.length_a   1.000
_cell.length_b   1.000
_cell.length_c   1.000
_cell.angle_alpha   90.00
_cell.angle_beta   90.00
_cell.angle_gamma   90.00
#
_symmetry.space_group_name_H-M   'P 1'
#
loop_
_entity.id
_entity.type
_entity.pdbx_description
1 polymer ?
#
loop_
_entity_poly.entity_id
_entity_poly.type
_entity_poly.pdbx_seq_one_letter_code
_entity_poly.pdbx_strand_id
1 'polypeptide(L)'
;MMNNICIGAHPFAKEFMRELSKIEDVRIKSYLRLVDALDAEIRDALDIVVQRAKDNHDAKLLMTIPGISYYSALLIASEIGEIDRFNDSSSLVAYAGLFSPFDLFVRREDVPWSNNKAG
;
A
#
# COMPACT_ATOMS: atom_id res chain seq x y z
N MET A 1 -37.52 -19.02 -18.20
CA MET A 1 -36.54 -18.51 -19.17
C MET A 1 -35.48 -17.74 -18.39
N MET A 2 -34.21 -18.15 -18.46
CA MET A 2 -33.11 -17.34 -17.93
C MET A 2 -32.84 -16.26 -18.96
N ASN A 3 -33.19 -15.01 -18.64
CA ASN A 3 -32.81 -13.87 -19.48
C ASN A 3 -31.30 -13.70 -19.33
N ASN A 4 -30.54 -13.87 -20.40
CA ASN A 4 -29.12 -13.51 -20.40
C ASN A 4 -29.01 -11.99 -20.30
N ILE A 5 -28.81 -11.49 -19.09
CA ILE A 5 -28.53 -10.09 -18.83
C ILE A 5 -27.05 -9.87 -19.16
N CYS A 6 -26.79 -9.17 -20.26
CA CYS A 6 -25.43 -8.74 -20.60
C CYS A 6 -25.08 -7.49 -19.78
N ILE A 7 -24.17 -7.64 -18.81
CA ILE A 7 -23.63 -6.49 -18.07
C ILE A 7 -22.36 -6.05 -18.80
N GLY A 8 -22.40 -4.86 -19.39
CA GLY A 8 -21.28 -4.30 -20.15
C GLY A 8 -20.14 -3.72 -19.31
N ALA A 9 -20.34 -3.59 -17.99
CA ALA A 9 -19.32 -3.12 -17.06
C ALA A 9 -18.36 -4.25 -16.65
N HIS A 10 -17.10 -3.91 -16.39
CA HIS A 10 -16.14 -4.86 -15.85
C HIS A 10 -16.60 -5.37 -14.47
N PRO A 11 -16.48 -6.69 -14.18
CA PRO A 11 -16.75 -7.23 -12.85
C PRO A 11 -16.10 -6.40 -11.74
N PHE A 12 -16.81 -6.22 -10.63
CA PHE A 12 -16.38 -5.46 -9.44
C PHE A 12 -16.27 -3.93 -9.59
N ALA A 13 -16.57 -3.37 -10.77
CA ALA A 13 -16.78 -1.93 -10.88
C ALA A 13 -18.06 -1.49 -10.14
N LYS A 14 -18.09 -0.27 -9.64
CA LYS A 14 -19.31 0.31 -9.01
C LYS A 14 -20.50 0.32 -9.97
N GLU A 15 -20.23 0.51 -11.26
CA GLU A 15 -21.23 0.43 -12.32
C GLU A 15 -21.78 -0.99 -12.50
N PHE A 16 -20.92 -2.01 -12.41
CA PHE A 16 -21.33 -3.41 -12.46
C PHE A 16 -22.27 -3.77 -11.30
N MET A 17 -21.94 -3.35 -10.08
CA MET A 17 -22.80 -3.55 -8.91
C MET A 17 -24.16 -2.84 -9.05
N ARG A 18 -24.17 -1.66 -9.68
CA ARG A 18 -25.40 -0.93 -10.00
C ARG A 18 -26.27 -1.67 -11.00
N GLU A 19 -25.69 -2.26 -12.04
CA GLU A 19 -26.45 -3.09 -12.99
C GLU A 19 -26.99 -4.36 -12.33
N LEU A 20 -26.20 -5.03 -11.48
CA LEU A 20 -26.68 -6.17 -10.68
C LEU A 20 -27.85 -5.80 -9.78
N SER A 21 -27.86 -4.59 -9.22
CA SER A 21 -28.94 -4.13 -8.35
C SER A 21 -30.30 -4.04 -9.06
N LYS A 22 -30.33 -4.01 -10.40
CA LYS A 22 -31.58 -4.00 -11.19
C LYS A 22 -32.19 -5.39 -11.37
N ILE A 23 -31.44 -6.44 -11.07
CA ILE A 23 -31.92 -7.81 -11.18
C ILE A 23 -32.81 -8.11 -9.99
N GLU A 24 -34.07 -8.48 -10.25
CA GLU A 24 -35.05 -8.84 -9.24
C GLU A 24 -34.82 -10.29 -8.71
N ASP A 25 -33.64 -10.54 -8.15
CA ASP A 25 -33.26 -11.76 -7.44
C ASP A 25 -32.90 -11.43 -5.98
N VAL A 26 -33.61 -12.07 -5.04
CA VAL A 26 -33.46 -11.83 -3.60
C VAL A 26 -32.04 -12.10 -3.10
N ARG A 27 -31.34 -13.09 -3.66
CA ARG A 27 -29.97 -13.45 -3.26
C ARG A 27 -29.00 -12.37 -3.69
N ILE A 28 -29.13 -11.89 -4.93
CA ILE A 28 -28.30 -10.80 -5.47
C ILE A 28 -28.48 -9.55 -4.61
N LYS A 29 -29.71 -9.16 -4.32
CA LYS A 29 -30.00 -8.00 -3.45
C LYS A 29 -29.41 -8.21 -2.05
N SER A 30 -29.42 -9.44 -1.52
CA SER A 30 -28.82 -9.75 -0.23
C SER A 30 -27.30 -9.62 -0.23
N TYR A 31 -26.62 -10.13 -1.25
CA TYR A 31 -25.16 -9.99 -1.34
C TYR A 31 -24.73 -8.54 -1.55
N LEU A 32 -25.47 -7.77 -2.35
CA LEU A 32 -25.19 -6.34 -2.53
C LEU A 32 -25.29 -5.58 -1.19
N ARG A 33 -26.31 -5.87 -0.36
CA ARG A 33 -26.40 -5.28 0.99
C ARG A 33 -25.20 -5.63 1.88
N LEU A 34 -24.69 -6.87 1.80
CA LEU A 34 -23.51 -7.27 2.56
C LEU A 34 -22.25 -6.55 2.08
N VAL A 35 -22.09 -6.41 0.77
CA VAL A 35 -20.97 -5.64 0.19
C VAL A 35 -21.05 -4.19 0.63
N ASP A 36 -22.22 -3.54 0.55
CA ASP A 36 -22.41 -2.16 0.98
C ASP A 36 -22.09 -1.97 2.48
N ALA A 37 -22.46 -2.93 3.32
CA ALA A 37 -22.17 -2.92 4.75
C ALA A 37 -20.66 -3.06 5.01
N LEU A 38 -19.97 -3.99 4.35
CA LEU A 38 -18.53 -4.15 4.48
C LEU A 38 -17.78 -2.91 3.96
N ASP A 39 -18.23 -2.32 2.86
CA ASP A 39 -17.67 -1.08 2.33
C ASP A 39 -17.84 0.09 3.31
N ALA A 40 -18.91 0.11 4.12
CA ALA A 40 -19.09 1.10 5.17
C ALA A 40 -18.07 0.90 6.30
N GLU A 41 -17.94 -0.33 6.81
CA GLU A 41 -16.95 -0.66 7.85
C GLU A 41 -15.51 -0.36 7.39
N ILE A 42 -15.18 -0.65 6.12
CA ILE A 42 -13.87 -0.32 5.54
C ILE A 42 -13.65 1.19 5.53
N ARG A 43 -14.65 2.01 5.18
CA ARG A 43 -14.53 3.48 5.19
C ARG A 43 -14.28 3.99 6.61
N ASP A 44 -15.04 3.52 7.58
CA ASP A 44 -14.90 3.97 8.97
C ASP A 44 -13.53 3.58 9.54
N ALA A 45 -13.04 2.38 9.23
CA ALA A 45 -11.69 1.95 9.59
C ALA A 45 -10.61 2.79 8.89
N LEU A 46 -10.78 3.11 7.61
CA LEU A 46 -9.85 3.96 6.86
C LEU A 46 -9.78 5.38 7.41
N ASP A 47 -10.90 5.95 7.86
CA ASP A 47 -10.91 7.28 8.49
C ASP A 47 -10.04 7.30 9.75
N ILE A 48 -10.10 6.25 10.58
CA ILE A 48 -9.23 6.10 11.75
C ILE A 48 -7.74 6.04 11.32
N VAL A 49 -7.43 5.27 10.29
CA VAL A 49 -6.07 5.17 9.73
C VAL A 49 -5.58 6.53 9.23
N VAL A 50 -6.42 7.27 8.52
CA VAL A 50 -6.10 8.61 8.01
C VAL A 50 -5.79 9.58 9.16
N GLN A 51 -6.60 9.59 10.22
CA GLN A 51 -6.34 10.46 11.38
C GLN A 51 -5.02 10.10 12.06
N ARG A 52 -4.79 8.81 12.34
CA ARG A 52 -3.53 8.35 12.97
C ARG A 52 -2.29 8.69 12.13
N ALA A 53 -2.38 8.52 10.81
CA ALA A 53 -1.29 8.84 9.90
C ALA A 53 -1.01 10.35 9.87
N LYS A 54 -2.05 11.18 9.99
CA LYS A 54 -1.92 12.65 10.09
C LYS A 54 -1.39 13.13 11.44
N ASP A 55 -1.34 12.30 12.46
CA ASP A 55 -0.75 12.66 13.76
C ASP A 55 0.66 12.08 13.95
N ASN A 56 1.01 11.03 13.22
CA ASN A 56 2.32 10.37 13.28
C ASN A 56 3.36 11.08 12.38
N HIS A 57 4.52 11.42 12.94
CA HIS A 57 5.59 12.13 12.21
C HIS A 57 6.22 11.26 11.11
N ASP A 58 6.56 10.02 11.41
CA ASP A 58 7.22 9.10 10.47
C ASP A 58 6.29 8.75 9.29
N ALA A 59 5.00 8.55 9.57
CA ALA A 59 4.00 8.32 8.54
C ALA A 59 3.90 9.51 7.58
N LYS A 60 3.93 10.76 8.08
CA LYS A 60 3.95 11.96 7.22
C LYS A 60 5.17 12.00 6.32
N LEU A 61 6.34 11.64 6.84
CA LEU A 61 7.57 11.59 6.08
C LEU A 61 7.48 10.53 4.97
N LEU A 62 7.02 9.31 5.31
CA LEU A 62 6.85 8.22 4.36
C LEU A 62 5.85 8.56 3.24
N MET A 63 4.77 9.29 3.55
CA MET A 63 3.77 9.73 2.56
C MET A 63 4.31 10.75 1.53
N THR A 64 5.50 11.33 1.74
CA THR A 64 6.15 12.15 0.71
C THR A 64 6.65 11.32 -0.48
N ILE A 65 6.78 10.01 -0.30
CA ILE A 65 7.19 9.07 -1.35
C ILE A 65 5.97 8.78 -2.25
N PRO A 66 6.06 9.03 -3.56
CA PRO A 66 4.98 8.73 -4.49
C PRO A 66 4.54 7.26 -4.41
N GLY A 67 3.23 7.03 -4.31
CA GLY A 67 2.65 5.69 -4.17
C GLY A 67 2.52 5.20 -2.72
N ILE A 68 3.06 5.92 -1.73
CA ILE A 68 2.83 5.61 -0.31
C ILE A 68 1.66 6.46 0.23
N SER A 69 0.59 5.79 0.65
CA SER A 69 -0.61 6.41 1.24
C SER A 69 -0.67 6.16 2.75
N TYR A 70 -1.67 6.73 3.42
CA TYR A 70 -1.86 6.70 4.89
C TYR A 70 -1.71 5.30 5.49
N TYR A 71 -2.38 4.29 4.91
CA TYR A 71 -2.31 2.91 5.39
C TYR A 71 -0.90 2.33 5.27
N SER A 72 -0.31 2.39 4.08
CA SER A 72 1.03 1.84 3.84
C SER A 72 2.10 2.56 4.66
N ALA A 73 1.97 3.88 4.85
CA ALA A 73 2.89 4.66 5.67
C ALA A 73 2.87 4.22 7.13
N LEU A 74 1.68 4.08 7.73
CA LEU A 74 1.54 3.58 9.09
C LEU A 74 1.99 2.13 9.23
N LEU A 75 1.71 1.29 8.23
CA LEU A 75 2.16 -0.10 8.21
C LEU A 75 3.69 -0.16 8.23
N ILE A 76 4.37 0.53 7.33
CA ILE A 76 5.84 0.60 7.29
C ILE A 76 6.39 1.14 8.61
N ALA A 77 5.84 2.26 9.12
CA ALA A 77 6.27 2.82 10.40
C ALA A 77 6.11 1.83 11.56
N SER A 78 5.03 1.05 11.57
CA SER A 78 4.77 0.03 12.60
C SER A 78 5.72 -1.16 12.51
N GLU A 79 6.12 -1.56 11.30
CA GLU A 79 7.08 -2.65 11.07
C GLU A 79 8.52 -2.24 11.46
N ILE A 80 8.88 -0.98 11.22
CA ILE A 80 10.18 -0.42 11.62
C ILE A 80 10.23 -0.25 13.14
N GLY A 81 9.15 0.29 13.72
CA GLY A 81 9.11 0.70 15.13
C GLY A 81 10.06 1.86 15.40
N GLU A 82 10.74 1.82 16.55
CA GLU A 82 11.73 2.84 16.92
C GLU A 82 12.92 2.84 15.96
N ILE A 83 13.11 3.92 15.20
CA ILE A 83 14.15 4.04 14.17
C ILE A 83 15.57 3.89 14.76
N ASP A 84 15.77 4.31 16.01
CA ASP A 84 17.06 4.28 16.72
C ASP A 84 17.58 2.86 16.98
N ARG A 85 16.76 1.82 16.74
CA ARG A 85 17.22 0.43 16.81
C ARG A 85 18.17 0.04 15.68
N PHE A 86 18.21 0.85 14.62
CA PHE A 86 19.10 0.67 13.48
C PHE A 86 20.26 1.66 13.59
N ASN A 87 21.50 1.16 13.57
CA ASN A 87 22.69 2.01 13.62
C ASN A 87 22.85 2.89 12.38
N ASP A 88 22.32 2.44 11.24
CA ASP A 88 22.44 3.12 9.95
C ASP A 88 21.33 2.67 8.98
N SER A 89 21.15 3.39 7.88
CA SER A 89 20.12 3.11 6.88
C SER A 89 20.30 1.76 6.18
N SER A 90 21.53 1.28 6.00
CA SER A 90 21.82 -0.01 5.35
C SER A 90 21.34 -1.17 6.22
N SER A 91 21.50 -1.05 7.54
CA SER A 91 20.96 -2.01 8.51
C SER A 91 19.44 -2.12 8.41
N LEU A 92 18.74 -1.00 8.22
CA LEU A 92 17.29 -0.98 8.00
C LEU A 92 16.89 -1.61 6.65
N VAL A 93 17.59 -1.26 5.56
CA VAL A 93 17.29 -1.82 4.23
C VAL A 93 17.56 -3.34 4.19
N ALA A 94 18.59 -3.80 4.88
CA ALA A 94 18.86 -5.23 5.06
C ALA A 94 17.76 -5.93 5.87
N TYR A 95 17.24 -5.29 6.93
CA TYR A 95 16.10 -5.81 7.68
C TYR A 95 14.85 -5.96 6.80
N ALA A 96 14.60 -5.01 5.91
CA ALA A 96 13.51 -5.08 4.93
C ALA A 96 13.74 -6.13 3.82
N GLY A 97 14.90 -6.80 3.79
CA GLY A 97 15.26 -7.77 2.75
C GLY A 97 15.51 -7.14 1.37
N LEU A 98 15.66 -5.82 1.30
CA LEU A 98 15.89 -5.07 0.06
C LEU A 98 17.39 -4.94 -0.28
N PHE A 99 18.26 -5.40 0.62
CA PHE A 99 19.70 -5.37 0.48
C PHE A 99 20.32 -6.58 1.15
N SER A 100 21.32 -7.20 0.52
CA SER A 100 22.10 -8.29 1.09
C SER A 100 23.48 -7.79 1.52
N PRO A 101 24.05 -8.24 2.66
CA PRO A 101 25.43 -7.94 3.02
C PRO A 101 26.47 -8.31 1.94
N PHE A 102 26.12 -9.21 1.01
CA PHE A 102 26.95 -9.55 -0.14
C PHE A 102 27.16 -8.34 -1.09
N ASP A 103 26.21 -7.41 -1.18
CA ASP A 103 26.35 -6.19 -1.97
C ASP A 103 27.36 -5.19 -1.36
N LEU A 104 27.63 -5.24 -0.06
CA LEU A 104 28.72 -4.45 0.57
C LEU A 104 30.10 -4.99 0.19
N PHE A 105 30.20 -6.29 -0.10
CA PHE A 105 31.44 -6.93 -0.52
C PHE A 105 31.79 -6.51 -1.95
N VAL A 106 30.83 -6.53 -2.87
CA VAL A 106 31.02 -6.10 -4.26
C VAL A 106 31.31 -4.59 -4.36
N ARG A 107 30.57 -3.73 -3.63
CA ARG A 107 30.79 -2.27 -3.69
C ARG A 107 32.13 -1.79 -3.12
N ARG A 108 32.87 -2.60 -2.38
CA ARG A 108 34.22 -2.23 -1.90
C ARG A 108 35.34 -2.53 -2.90
N GLU A 109 35.11 -3.37 -3.91
CA GLU A 109 36.15 -3.77 -4.87
C GLU A 109 36.06 -3.04 -6.24
N ASP A 110 34.97 -2.31 -6.51
CA ASP A 110 34.64 -1.83 -7.87
C ASP A 110 34.93 -0.34 -8.16
N VAL A 111 35.91 0.31 -7.51
CA VAL A 111 36.34 1.67 -7.93
C VAL A 111 37.82 1.75 -8.31
N PRO A 112 38.20 1.33 -9.53
CA PRO A 112 39.52 1.62 -10.10
C PRO A 112 39.48 2.93 -10.93
N TRP A 113 40.08 3.98 -10.37
CA TRP A 113 40.53 5.24 -11.00
C TRP A 113 39.48 6.27 -11.51
N SER A 114 39.55 7.50 -10.97
CA SER A 114 40.01 8.63 -11.78
C SER A 114 40.87 9.57 -10.93
N ASN A 115 42.15 9.62 -11.26
CA ASN A 115 43.05 10.70 -10.87
C ASN A 115 42.59 11.96 -11.59
N ASN A 116 42.53 13.10 -10.89
CA ASN A 116 42.96 14.35 -11.50
C ASN A 116 43.66 15.24 -10.48
N LYS A 117 44.98 15.38 -10.67
CA LYS A 117 45.73 16.56 -10.26
C LYS A 117 45.42 17.68 -11.27
N ALA A 118 44.95 18.83 -10.79
CA ALA A 118 45.20 20.13 -11.39
C ALA A 118 44.88 21.20 -10.34
N GLY A 119 45.91 21.96 -9.93
CA GLY A 119 45.85 23.03 -8.93
C GLY A 119 47.04 22.98 -7.99
#